data_AF-A0A962MQS3-F1
#
_entry.id   AF-A0A962MQS3-F1
#
_cell.length_a   1.000
_cell.length_b   1.000
_cell.length_c   1.000
_cell.angle_alpha   90.00
_cell.angle_beta   90.00
_cell.angle_gamma   90.00
#
_symmetry.space_group_name_H-M   'P 1'
#
loop_
_entity.id
_entity.type
_entity.pdbx_description
1 polymer ?
#
loop_
_entity_poly.entity_id
_entity_poly.type
_entity_poly.pdbx_seq_one_letter_code
_entity_poly.pdbx_strand_id
1 'polypeptide(L)' 'PHVLCDYAYRLAQEFSSFYGNCHILSEEDEALRASRLTLCALTHRQLCLVLSVLGIEVPERM' A
#
# COMPACT_ATOMS: atom_id res chain seq x y z
N PRO A 1 -17.16 -1.83 -12.59
CA PRO A 1 -15.80 -1.30 -12.33
C PRO A 1 -15.70 -0.38 -11.10
N HIS A 2 -16.73 0.43 -10.78
CA HIS A 2 -16.66 1.43 -9.68
C HIS A 2 -16.22 0.84 -8.32
N VAL A 3 -16.69 -0.36 -7.97
CA VAL A 3 -16.32 -1.05 -6.71
C VAL A 3 -14.80 -1.24 -6.56
N LEU A 4 -14.10 -1.54 -7.65
CA LEU A 4 -12.64 -1.70 -7.64
C LEU A 4 -11.93 -0.35 -7.47
N CYS A 5 -12.45 0.71 -8.08
CA CYS A 5 -11.93 2.06 -7.89
C CYS A 5 -12.11 2.53 -6.45
N ASP A 6 -13.30 2.33 -5.88
CA ASP A 6 -13.60 2.67 -4.49
C ASP A 6 -12.72 1.87 -3.51
N TYR A 7 -12.49 0.60 -3.80
CA TYR A 7 -11.56 -0.25 -3.04
C TYR A 7 -10.12 0.28 -3.10
N ALA A 8 -9.59 0.57 -4.28
CA ALA A 8 -8.24 1.10 -4.43
C ALA A 8 -8.08 2.45 -3.71
N TYR A 9 -9.08 3.32 -3.82
CA TYR A 9 -9.10 4.62 -3.14
C TYR A 9 -9.06 4.45 -1.62
N ARG A 10 -9.94 3.61 -1.06
CA ARG A 10 -9.96 3.34 0.39
C ARG A 10 -8.66 2.70 0.87
N LEU A 11 -8.11 1.73 0.13
CA LEU A 11 -6.84 1.10 0.47
C LEU A 11 -5.70 2.13 0.53
N ALA A 12 -5.63 3.04 -0.45
CA ALA A 12 -4.63 4.10 -0.46
C ALA A 12 -4.79 5.09 0.70
N GLN A 13 -6.03 5.43 1.08
CA GLN A 13 -6.30 6.29 2.24
C GLN A 13 -5.86 5.65 3.55
N GLU A 14 -6.22 4.39 3.79
CA GLU A 14 -5.81 3.65 5.00
C GLU A 14 -4.28 3.50 5.05
N PHE A 15 -3.65 3.20 3.91
CA PHE A 15 -2.19 3.12 3.86
C PHE A 15 -1.50 4.46 4.13
N SER A 16 -2.05 5.57 3.64
CA SER A 16 -1.52 6.91 3.93
C SER A 16 -1.57 7.23 5.43
N SER A 17 -2.67 6.86 6.09
CA SER A 17 -2.80 6.97 7.55
C SER A 17 -1.79 6.09 8.28
N PHE A 18 -1.64 4.83 7.86
CA PHE A 18 -0.64 3.92 8.42
C PHE A 18 0.78 4.48 8.27
N TYR A 19 1.15 4.96 7.08
CA TYR A 19 2.48 5.49 6.80
C TYR A 19 2.78 6.76 7.60
N GLY A 20 1.79 7.63 7.81
CA GLY A 20 1.95 8.84 8.63
C GLY A 20 2.04 8.58 10.13
N ASN A 21 1.40 7.51 10.62
CA ASN A 21 1.33 7.21 12.06
C ASN A 21 2.36 6.18 12.53
N CYS A 22 2.96 5.40 11.63
CA CYS A 22 3.90 4.33 11.96
C CYS A 22 5.32 4.64 11.47
N HIS A 23 6.28 4.62 12.39
CA HIS A 23 7.70 4.75 12.07
C HIS A 23 8.21 3.44 11.46
N ILE A 24 8.24 3.31 10.14
CA ILE A 24 8.58 2.03 9.50
C ILE A 24 10.10 1.77 9.56
N LEU A 25 10.91 2.67 8.98
CA LEU A 25 12.35 2.44 8.82
C LEU A 25 13.14 2.66 10.12
N SER A 26 12.65 3.53 11.00
CA SER A 26 13.28 3.86 12.28
C SER A 26 12.75 3.02 13.45
N GLU A 27 11.98 1.96 13.19
CA GLU A 27 11.56 1.03 14.24
C GLU A 27 12.76 0.20 14.74
N GLU A 28 12.89 0.10 16.07
CA GLU A 28 14.00 -0.57 16.74
C GLU A 28 13.78 -2.08 16.84
N ASP A 29 12.53 -2.50 16.99
CA ASP A 29 12.16 -3.92 16.95
C ASP A 29 12.20 -4.44 15.50
N GLU A 30 13.20 -5.26 15.21
CA GLU A 30 13.43 -5.88 13.91
C GLU A 30 12.22 -6.68 13.40
N ALA A 31 11.50 -7.39 14.28
CA ALA A 31 10.34 -8.18 13.89
C ALA A 31 9.17 -7.27 13.52
N LEU A 32 8.97 -6.19 14.29
CA LEU A 32 7.93 -5.21 14.01
C LEU A 32 8.24 -4.41 12.73
N ARG A 33 9.50 -4.03 12.52
CA ARG A 33 9.98 -3.39 11.30
C ARG A 33 9.73 -4.27 10.07
N ALA A 34 10.11 -5.54 10.13
CA ALA A 34 9.90 -6.49 9.06
C ALA A 34 8.40 -6.68 8.75
N SER A 35 7.56 -6.72 9.78
CA SER A 35 6.09 -6.78 9.63
C SER A 35 5.55 -5.54 8.90
N ARG A 36 5.96 -4.34 9.30
CA ARG A 36 5.54 -3.08 8.65
C ARG A 36 6.02 -2.97 7.20
N LEU A 37 7.26 -3.38 6.91
CA LEU A 37 7.77 -3.44 5.54
C LEU A 37 6.96 -4.42 4.67
N THR A 38 6.57 -5.56 5.25
CA THR A 38 5.71 -6.54 4.57
C THR A 38 4.35 -5.94 4.24
N LEU A 39 3.74 -5.19 5.16
CA LEU A 39 2.48 -4.47 4.89
C LEU A 39 2.62 -3.45 3.75
N CYS A 40 3.74 -2.74 3.67
CA CYS A 40 4.02 -1.82 2.56
C CYS A 40 4.10 -2.56 1.22
N ALA A 41 4.87 -3.65 1.17
CA ALA A 41 5.03 -4.45 -0.04
C ALA A 41 3.69 -5.08 -0.51
N LEU A 42 2.89 -5.58 0.43
CA LEU A 42 1.56 -6.14 0.15
C LEU A 42 0.61 -5.08 -0.39
N THR A 43 0.58 -3.90 0.23
CA THR A 43 -0.28 -2.80 -0.20
C THR A 43 0.09 -2.34 -1.61
N HIS A 44 1.38 -2.16 -1.89
CA HIS A 44 1.86 -1.83 -3.22
C HIS A 44 1.43 -2.87 -4.27
N ARG A 45 1.66 -4.16 -3.99
CA ARG A 45 1.25 -5.26 -4.89
C ARG A 45 -0.26 -5.25 -5.14
N GLN A 46 -1.05 -5.00 -4.11
CA GLN A 46 -2.50 -4.97 -4.21
C GLN A 46 -3.00 -3.79 -5.05
N LEU A 47 -2.45 -2.59 -4.84
CA LEU A 47 -2.78 -1.41 -5.65
C LEU A 47 -2.40 -1.63 -7.11
N CYS A 48 -1.20 -2.18 -7.38
CA CYS A 48 -0.76 -2.50 -8.73
C CYS A 48 -1.72 -3.47 -9.43
N LEU A 49 -2.15 -4.52 -8.72
CA LEU A 49 -3.09 -5.50 -9.24
C LEU A 49 -4.42 -4.83 -9.62
N VAL A 50 -5.00 -4.03 -8.72
CA VAL A 50 -6.29 -3.38 -8.99
C VAL A 50 -6.20 -2.42 -10.17
N LEU A 51 -5.14 -1.60 -10.23
CA LEU A 51 -4.91 -0.69 -11.35
C LEU A 51 -4.73 -1.46 -12.67
N SER A 52 -3.98 -2.56 -12.66
CA SER A 52 -3.82 -3.41 -13.86
C SER A 52 -5.14 -4.01 -14.34
N VAL A 53 -6.02 -4.45 -13.42
CA VAL A 53 -7.35 -4.98 -13.75
C VAL A 53 -8.25 -3.88 -14.33
N LEU A 54 -8.07 -2.64 -13.89
CA LEU A 54 -8.76 -1.47 -14.43
C LEU A 54 -8.17 -0.96 -15.76
N GLY A 55 -7.06 -1.54 -16.24
CA GLY A 55 -6.37 -1.09 -17.44
C GLY A 55 -5.61 0.22 -17.28
N ILE A 56 -5.22 0.55 -16.04
CA ILE A 56 -4.46 1.76 -15.69
C ILE A 56 -2.99 1.37 -15.51
N GLU A 57 -2.09 2.05 -16.22
CA GLU A 57 -0.65 1.86 -16.02
C GLU A 57 -0.19 2.40 -14.67
N VAL A 58 0.67 1.62 -14.02
CA VAL A 58 1.28 1.97 -12.73
C VAL A 58 2.66 2.59 -13.00
N PRO A 59 3.00 3.74 -12.41
CA PRO A 59 4.32 4.33 -12.58
C PRO A 59 5.41 3.44 -11.96
N GLU A 60 6.62 3.49 -12.54
CA GLU A 60 7.78 2.72 -12.03
C GLU A 60 8.18 3.08 -10.60
N ARG A 61 7.79 4.29 -10.14
CA ARG A 61 7.96 4.75 -8.77
C ARG A 61 6.65 5.35 -8.28
N MET A 62 6.08 4.73 -7.24
CA MET A 62 5.00 5.28 -6.43
C MET A 62 5.55 6.03 -5.23
#